data_AF-A0A538B0L2-F1
#
_entry.id   AF-A0A538B0L2-F1
#
_cell.length_a   1.000
_cell.length_b   1.000
_cell.length_c   1.000
_cell.angle_alpha   90.00
_cell.angle_beta   90.00
_cell.angle_gamma   90.00
#
_symmetry.space_group_name_H-M   'P 1'
#
loop_
_entity.id
_entity.type
_entity.pdbx_description
1 polymer ?
#
loop_
_entity_poly.entity_id
_entity_poly.type
_entity_poly.pdbx_seq_one_letter_code
_entity_poly.pdbx_strand_id
1 'polypeptide(L)'
;MILPHGLLELTAVFIAGGAGLRLGWTLIDPGDRTRRAALAEEGRRALAIVAGLVVVFLAAGTIEGFVTGSSLPTWARVGIGVLGETALLSWLFVRGRAAAAQGLTGALGET
;
A
#
# COMPACT_ATOMS: atom_id res chain seq x y z
N MET A 1 17.16 -12.43 -10.45
CA MET A 1 15.86 -12.51 -11.14
C MET A 1 14.86 -11.68 -10.34
N ILE A 2 13.96 -10.95 -10.99
CA ILE A 2 12.83 -10.30 -10.29
C ILE A 2 11.84 -11.42 -9.96
N LEU A 3 11.77 -11.79 -8.69
CA LEU A 3 10.92 -12.87 -8.20
C LEU A 3 9.44 -12.44 -8.23
N PRO A 4 8.49 -13.39 -8.17
CA PRO A 4 7.05 -13.11 -8.25
C PRO A 4 6.55 -12.04 -7.28
N HIS A 5 7.16 -11.94 -6.10
CA HIS A 5 6.80 -11.00 -5.04
C HIS A 5 7.32 -9.57 -5.28
N GLY A 6 8.31 -9.38 -6.15
CA GLY A 6 8.97 -8.09 -6.34
C GLY A 6 8.06 -7.00 -6.92
N LEU A 7 6.97 -7.39 -7.60
CA LEU A 7 5.96 -6.46 -8.09
C LEU A 7 5.17 -5.82 -6.92
N LEU A 8 4.66 -6.68 -6.03
CA LEU A 8 3.91 -6.24 -4.84
C LEU A 8 4.77 -5.37 -3.93
N GLU A 9 6.03 -5.77 -3.72
CA GLU A 9 6.96 -5.02 -2.89
C GLU A 9 7.28 -3.64 -3.47
N LEU A 10 7.50 -3.55 -4.78
CA LEU A 10 7.81 -2.28 -5.43
C LEU A 10 6.60 -1.33 -5.36
N THR A 11 5.40 -1.84 -5.63
CA THR A 11 4.15 -1.07 -5.48
C THR A 11 3.96 -0.62 -4.02
N ALA A 12 4.20 -1.50 -3.06
CA ALA A 12 4.15 -1.18 -1.63
C ALA A 12 5.16 -0.07 -1.24
N VAL A 13 6.38 -0.13 -1.75
CA VAL A 13 7.42 0.90 -1.52
C VAL A 13 7.01 2.24 -2.13
N PHE A 14 6.43 2.26 -3.33
CA PHE A 14 5.93 3.51 -3.93
C PHE A 14 4.80 4.13 -3.11
N ILE A 15 3.85 3.30 -2.63
CA ILE A 15 2.77 3.75 -1.75
C ILE A 15 3.32 4.31 -0.44
N ALA A 16 4.26 3.59 0.20
CA ALA A 16 4.92 4.04 1.43
C ALA A 16 5.66 5.36 1.24
N GLY A 17 6.41 5.48 0.15
CA GLY A 17 7.14 6.70 -0.21
C GLY A 17 6.20 7.88 -0.42
N GLY A 18 5.11 7.71 -1.17
CA GLY A 18 4.09 8.73 -1.36
C GLY A 18 3.43 9.17 -0.05
N ALA A 19 3.08 8.22 0.81
CA ALA A 19 2.52 8.51 2.14
C ALA A 19 3.50 9.27 3.04
N GLY A 20 4.77 8.85 3.06
CA GLY A 20 5.83 9.52 3.82
C GLY A 20 6.10 10.95 3.33
N LEU A 21 6.15 11.16 2.02
CA LEU A 21 6.29 12.49 1.42
C LEU A 21 5.10 13.39 1.78
N ARG A 22 3.88 12.87 1.71
CA ARG A 22 2.67 13.61 2.09
C ARG A 22 2.66 13.99 3.57
N LEU A 23 3.03 13.06 4.45
CA LEU A 23 3.17 13.33 5.88
C LEU A 23 4.24 14.40 6.14
N GLY A 24 5.41 14.29 5.50
CA GLY A 24 6.49 15.27 5.61
C GLY A 24 6.09 16.65 5.09
N TRP A 25 5.31 16.71 3.99
CA TRP A 25 4.81 17.96 3.43
C TRP A 25 3.93 18.74 4.41
N THR A 26 3.19 18.06 5.30
CA THR A 26 2.38 18.74 6.33
C THR A 26 3.20 19.54 7.35
N LEU A 27 4.49 19.24 7.49
CA LEU A 27 5.40 20.07 8.27
C LEU A 27 5.78 21.32 7.50
N ILE A 28 5.99 21.23 6.18
CA ILE A 28 6.41 22.37 5.35
C ILE A 28 5.25 23.35 5.19
N ASP A 29 4.08 22.85 4.79
CA ASP A 29 2.87 23.62 4.55
C ASP A 29 1.66 22.99 5.28
N PRO A 30 1.41 23.37 6.55
CA PRO A 30 0.27 22.85 7.31
C PRO A 30 -1.07 23.52 6.94
N GLY A 31 -1.06 24.57 6.11
CA GLY A 31 -2.19 25.50 5.92
C GLY A 31 -2.51 26.28 7.20
N ASP A 32 -3.80 26.48 7.48
CA ASP A 32 -4.28 27.25 8.64
C ASP A 32 -4.15 26.53 9.99
N ARG A 33 -3.62 25.31 10.01
CA ARG A 33 -3.50 24.46 11.20
C ARG A 33 -2.13 24.60 11.83
N THR A 34 -2.03 24.31 13.12
CA THR A 34 -0.71 24.12 13.74
C THR A 34 -0.03 22.89 13.14
N ARG A 35 1.31 22.91 13.04
CA ARG A 35 2.10 21.78 12.53
C ARG A 35 1.78 20.47 13.26
N ARG A 36 1.61 20.54 14.59
CA ARG A 36 1.24 19.37 15.41
C ARG A 36 -0.13 18.82 15.03
N ALA A 37 -1.13 19.68 14.83
CA ALA A 37 -2.46 19.24 14.43
C ALA A 37 -2.48 18.68 13.01
N ALA A 38 -1.81 19.34 12.06
CA ALA A 38 -1.69 18.86 10.68
C ALA A 38 -0.99 17.49 10.60
N LEU A 39 0.10 17.32 11.36
CA LEU A 39 0.84 16.06 11.44
C LEU A 39 0.03 14.95 12.10
N ALA A 40 -0.73 15.25 13.16
CA ALA A 40 -1.59 14.26 13.81
C ALA A 40 -2.70 13.77 12.87
N GLU A 41 -3.33 14.70 12.14
CA GLU A 41 -4.39 14.36 11.19
C GLU A 41 -3.87 13.50 10.04
N GLU A 42 -2.80 13.93 9.38
CA GLU A 42 -2.22 13.17 8.27
C GLU A 42 -1.57 11.87 8.74
N GLY A 43 -1.04 11.86 9.98
CA GLY A 43 -0.53 10.66 10.63
C GLY A 43 -1.58 9.57 10.78
N ARG A 44 -2.83 9.90 11.11
CA ARG A 44 -3.92 8.91 11.18
C ARG A 44 -4.22 8.26 9.84
N ARG A 45 -4.11 9.01 8.74
CA ARG A 45 -4.25 8.48 7.38
C ARG A 45 -3.05 7.62 6.99
N ALA A 46 -1.85 8.10 7.31
CA ALA A 46 -0.61 7.35 7.06
C ALA A 46 -0.60 6.00 7.80
N LEU A 47 -1.13 5.94 9.03
CA LEU A 47 -1.27 4.69 9.77
C LEU A 47 -2.20 3.68 9.08
N ALA A 48 -3.30 4.12 8.47
CA ALA A 48 -4.16 3.24 7.68
C ALA A 48 -3.42 2.67 6.46
N ILE A 49 -2.62 3.50 5.78
CA ILE A 49 -1.77 3.06 4.67
C ILE A 49 -0.76 2.02 5.17
N VAL A 50 -0.05 2.29 6.26
CA VAL A 50 0.91 1.35 6.86
C VAL A 50 0.25 0.02 7.21
N ALA A 51 -0.94 0.04 7.83
CA ALA A 51 -1.68 -1.18 8.13
C ALA A 51 -2.02 -1.98 6.86
N GLY A 52 -2.45 -1.31 5.78
CA GLY A 52 -2.67 -1.94 4.48
C GLY A 52 -1.38 -2.54 3.89
N LEU A 53 -0.27 -1.81 3.98
CA LEU A 53 1.03 -2.28 3.49
C LEU A 53 1.55 -3.50 4.24
N VAL A 54 1.32 -3.59 5.56
CA VAL A 54 1.65 -4.80 6.33
C VAL A 54 0.95 -6.02 5.74
N VAL A 55 -0.33 -5.91 5.37
CA VAL A 55 -1.07 -7.02 4.72
C VAL A 55 -0.46 -7.36 3.35
N VAL A 56 -0.09 -6.35 2.56
CA VAL A 56 0.56 -6.55 1.25
C VAL A 56 1.91 -7.26 1.41
N PHE A 57 2.74 -6.86 2.38
CA PHE A 57 4.03 -7.51 2.64
C PHE A 57 3.87 -8.93 3.19
N LEU A 58 2.86 -9.20 4.01
CA LEU A 58 2.55 -10.57 4.45
C LEU A 58 2.16 -11.46 3.26
N ALA A 59 1.37 -10.93 2.31
CA ALA A 59 1.05 -11.65 1.08
C ALA A 59 2.29 -11.87 0.21
N ALA A 60 3.15 -10.85 0.05
CA ALA A 60 4.41 -10.95 -0.69
C ALA A 60 5.36 -11.99 -0.07
N GLY A 61 5.58 -11.95 1.24
CA GLY A 61 6.40 -12.93 1.96
C GLY A 61 5.83 -14.34 1.94
N THR A 62 4.50 -14.49 1.92
CA THR A 62 3.83 -15.78 1.72
C THR A 62 4.11 -16.31 0.31
N ILE A 63 3.94 -15.47 -0.73
CA ILE A 63 4.28 -15.84 -2.11
C ILE A 63 5.75 -16.25 -2.18
N GLU A 64 6.65 -15.50 -1.55
CA GLU A 64 8.07 -15.87 -1.52
C GLU A 64 8.31 -17.23 -0.85
N GLY A 65 7.80 -17.44 0.36
CA GLY A 65 8.05 -18.64 1.14
C GLY A 65 7.55 -19.92 0.46
N PHE A 66 6.43 -19.84 -0.27
CA PHE A 66 5.81 -21.02 -0.89
C PHE A 66 6.09 -21.15 -2.41
N VAL A 67 6.21 -20.05 -3.14
CA VAL A 67 6.32 -20.07 -4.61
C VAL A 67 7.77 -20.05 -5.08
N THR A 68 8.67 -19.32 -4.39
CA THR A 68 10.07 -19.21 -4.80
C THR A 68 10.80 -20.54 -4.74
N GLY A 69 10.60 -21.31 -3.66
CA GLY A 69 11.22 -22.62 -3.45
C GLY A 69 10.51 -23.79 -4.15
N SER A 70 9.41 -23.53 -4.87
CA SER A 70 8.62 -24.59 -5.50
C SER A 70 9.25 -25.13 -6.79
N SER A 71 8.88 -26.36 -7.17
CA SER A 71 9.22 -26.98 -8.46
C SER A 71 8.39 -26.44 -9.64
N LEU A 72 7.65 -25.35 -9.45
CA LEU A 72 6.81 -24.76 -10.48
C LEU A 72 7.64 -24.22 -11.64
N PRO A 73 7.17 -24.38 -12.90
CA PRO A 73 7.82 -23.76 -14.04
C PRO A 73 7.81 -22.23 -13.90
N THR A 74 8.81 -21.57 -14.47
CA THR A 74 9.03 -20.12 -14.30
C THR A 74 7.80 -19.28 -14.66
N TRP A 75 7.08 -19.64 -15.71
CA TRP A 75 5.87 -18.94 -16.14
C TRP A 75 4.77 -18.97 -15.07
N ALA A 76 4.62 -20.09 -14.34
CA ALA A 76 3.61 -20.22 -13.29
C ALA A 76 3.97 -19.36 -12.08
N ARG A 77 5.26 -19.33 -11.71
CA ARG A 77 5.77 -18.46 -10.65
C ARG A 77 5.52 -16.99 -10.98
N VAL A 78 5.89 -16.55 -12.19
CA VAL A 78 5.62 -15.18 -12.67
C VAL A 78 4.13 -14.88 -12.70
N GLY A 79 3.30 -15.83 -13.19
CA GLY A 79 1.86 -15.69 -13.24
C GLY A 79 1.23 -15.43 -11.87
N ILE A 80 1.68 -16.12 -10.82
CA ILE A 80 1.20 -15.90 -9.44
C ILE A 80 1.52 -14.47 -8.98
N GLY A 81 2.74 -13.98 -9.25
CA GLY A 81 3.13 -12.61 -8.92
C GLY A 81 2.27 -11.57 -9.63
N VAL A 82 2.05 -11.74 -10.94
CA VAL A 82 1.20 -10.85 -11.75
C VAL A 82 -0.25 -10.87 -11.29
N LEU A 83 -0.78 -12.04 -10.92
CA LEU A 83 -2.13 -12.15 -10.37
C LEU A 83 -2.27 -11.42 -9.03
N GLY A 84 -1.28 -11.58 -8.15
CA GLY A 84 -1.24 -10.85 -6.87
C GLY A 84 -1.23 -9.33 -7.07
N GLU A 85 -0.34 -8.84 -7.94
CA GLU A 85 -0.25 -7.42 -8.28
C GLU A 85 -1.55 -6.90 -8.91
N THR A 86 -2.11 -7.64 -9.86
CA THR A 86 -3.38 -7.26 -10.51
C THR A 86 -4.52 -7.19 -9.51
N ALA A 87 -4.58 -8.11 -8.54
CA ALA A 87 -5.56 -8.09 -7.47
C ALA A 87 -5.40 -6.85 -6.58
N LEU A 88 -4.16 -6.50 -6.20
CA LEU A 88 -3.87 -5.29 -5.43
C LEU A 88 -4.29 -4.02 -6.18
N LEU A 89 -3.86 -3.87 -7.43
CA LEU A 89 -4.20 -2.71 -8.25
C LEU A 89 -5.71 -2.60 -8.49
N SER A 90 -6.38 -3.72 -8.76
CA SER A 90 -7.84 -3.75 -8.90
C SER A 90 -8.53 -3.31 -7.62
N TRP A 91 -8.06 -3.76 -6.46
CA TRP A 91 -8.61 -3.31 -5.18
C TRP A 91 -8.39 -1.81 -4.96
N LEU A 92 -7.18 -1.31 -5.17
CA LEU A 92 -6.85 0.12 -5.02
C LEU A 92 -7.69 1.01 -5.95
N PHE A 93 -7.79 0.66 -7.23
CA PHE A 93 -8.48 1.50 -8.21
C PHE A 93 -10.00 1.32 -8.21
N VAL A 94 -10.54 0.17 -7.81
CA VAL A 94 -11.99 -0.03 -7.77
C VAL A 94 -12.54 0.35 -6.40
N ARG A 95 -12.04 -0.30 -5.33
CA ARG A 95 -12.55 -0.07 -3.97
C ARG A 95 -12.05 1.24 -3.40
N GLY A 96 -10.79 1.61 -3.63
CA GLY A 96 -10.26 2.90 -3.19
C GLY A 96 -11.00 4.09 -3.83
N ARG A 97 -11.31 4.02 -5.14
CA ARG A 97 -12.10 5.06 -5.81
C ARG A 97 -13.55 5.10 -5.30
N ALA A 98 -14.17 3.95 -5.08
CA ALA A 98 -15.53 3.89 -4.53
C ALA A 98 -15.60 4.49 -3.12
N ALA A 99 -14.63 4.17 -2.25
CA ALA A 99 -14.54 4.73 -0.91
C ALA A 99 -14.33 6.25 -0.94
N ALA A 100 -13.43 6.74 -1.80
CA ALA A 100 -13.22 8.18 -1.98
C ALA A 100 -14.48 8.91 -2.48
N ALA A 101 -15.25 8.28 -3.38
CA ALA A 101 -16.53 8.82 -3.85
C ALA A 101 -17.61 8.90 -2.76
N GLN A 102 -17.48 8.09 -1.69
CA GLN A 102 -18.33 8.13 -0.51
C GLN A 102 -17.85 9.14 0.54
N GLY A 103 -16.77 9.88 0.26
CA GLY A 103 -16.20 10.88 1.17
C GLY A 103 -15.30 10.32 2.26
N LEU A 104 -14.95 9.02 2.21
CA LEU A 104 -14.02 8.42 3.17
C LEU A 104 -12.61 8.96 2.92
N THR A 105 -11.98 9.51 3.96
CA THR A 105 -10.60 10.01 3.90
C THR A 105 -9.56 8.92 4.18
N GLY A 106 -10.00 7.80 4.76
CA GLY A 106 -9.14 6.69 5.13
C GLY A 106 -8.39 6.94 6.44
N ALA A 107 -8.82 7.94 7.23
CA ALA A 107 -8.27 8.16 8.55
C ALA A 107 -8.77 7.07 9.52
N LEU A 108 -7.86 6.51 10.33
CA LEU A 108 -8.27 5.59 11.38
C LEU A 108 -9.23 6.29 12.37
N GLY A 109 -10.35 5.62 12.68
CA GLY A 109 -11.41 6.14 13.56
C GLY A 109 -12.43 7.05 12.87
N GLU A 110 -12.41 7.14 11.55
CA GLU A 110 -13.49 7.72 10.75
C GLU A 110 -14.67 6.74 10.71
N THR A 111 -15.84 7.18 11.19
CA THR A 111 -17.10 6.42 11.26
C THR A 111 -18.16 7.03 10.37
#